data_AF-A0A2P6TT29-F1
#
_entry.id   AF-A0A2P6TT29-F1
#
_cell.length_a   1.000
_cell.length_b   1.000
_cell.length_c   1.000
_cell.angle_alpha   90.00
_cell.angle_beta   90.00
_cell.angle_gamma   90.00
#
_symmetry.space_group_name_H-M   'P 1'
#
loop_
_entity.id
_entity.type
_entity.pdbx_description
1 polymer ?
#
loop_
_entity_poly.entity_id
_entity_poly.type
_entity_poly.pdbx_seq_one_letter_code
_entity_poly.pdbx_strand_id
1 'polypeptide(L)'
;MDEEPEHWTAQPHPPFLPGSATEPCYARCAARRTAMWRGEDILVLVIYVTALARTWHIMGPLNRTMLCCLVAANAANITWRLLAPAHQAKWSCLPNVAMRSLTLGLGMAALTMRAQLDQGGPPLRPPASGPLGALVETVVVLARLLFASQAPFMLLFHIAWRLRLGWSILAQAVLVGTTMPHARHVCSATALSHPAVHAALRRVFHGAQVAACLTPLPVSATLPDPPAEDQCTALVTFFQLGIGLLLPVLWQVLTEARLFQQHQRERRAAGLPPERGLEPAVLDFAWKLTMEGMALQATLCAWMLLSACWDQVSFLCRSSVGAGGAAAL
;
A
#
# COMPACT_ATOMS: atom_id res chain seq x y z
N MET A 1 -55.68 -16.92 -14.95
CA MET A 1 -54.47 -17.30 -15.68
C MET A 1 -53.36 -17.28 -14.66
N ASP A 2 -53.18 -18.42 -14.01
CA ASP A 2 -52.17 -18.62 -12.98
C ASP A 2 -50.88 -19.01 -13.71
N GLU A 3 -49.92 -18.08 -13.79
CA GLU A 3 -48.57 -18.38 -14.26
C GLU A 3 -47.91 -19.27 -13.20
N GLU A 4 -47.75 -20.56 -13.53
CA GLU A 4 -46.95 -21.47 -12.73
C GLU A 4 -45.54 -20.88 -12.58
N PRO A 5 -45.00 -20.79 -11.35
CA PRO A 5 -43.64 -20.32 -11.14
C PRO A 5 -42.69 -21.31 -11.82
N GLU A 6 -42.07 -20.87 -12.93
CA GLU A 6 -41.01 -21.60 -13.62
C GLU A 6 -40.01 -22.11 -12.58
N HIS A 7 -40.05 -23.42 -12.35
CA HIS A 7 -39.05 -24.11 -11.57
C HIS A 7 -37.75 -24.05 -12.38
N TRP A 8 -36.94 -23.01 -12.11
CA TRP A 8 -35.56 -22.90 -12.57
C TRP A 8 -34.76 -24.05 -11.94
N THR A 9 -34.88 -25.23 -12.55
CA THR A 9 -33.97 -26.33 -12.30
C THR A 9 -32.60 -25.86 -12.73
N ALA A 10 -31.75 -25.54 -11.75
CA ALA A 10 -30.39 -25.12 -11.97
C ALA A 10 -29.69 -26.22 -12.76
N GLN A 11 -29.60 -26.06 -14.09
CA GLN A 11 -28.88 -27.00 -14.93
C GLN A 11 -27.45 -27.08 -14.39
N PRO A 12 -26.91 -28.29 -14.18
CA PRO A 12 -25.54 -28.45 -13.71
C PRO A 12 -24.62 -27.73 -14.70
N HIS A 13 -24.02 -26.64 -14.27
CA HIS A 13 -23.09 -25.89 -15.10
C HIS A 13 -21.98 -26.84 -15.54
N PRO A 14 -21.72 -26.96 -16.85
CA PRO A 14 -20.65 -27.83 -17.32
C PRO A 14 -19.33 -27.42 -16.66
N PRO A 15 -18.46 -28.38 -16.31
CA PRO A 15 -17.19 -28.07 -15.68
C PRO A 15 -16.42 -27.05 -16.52
N PHE A 16 -15.99 -25.95 -15.89
CA PHE A 16 -15.22 -24.91 -16.57
C PHE A 16 -13.92 -25.51 -17.12
N LEU A 17 -13.71 -25.42 -18.42
CA LEU A 17 -12.43 -25.79 -19.03
C LEU A 17 -11.38 -24.74 -18.60
N PRO A 18 -10.29 -25.14 -17.93
CA PRO A 18 -9.26 -24.20 -17.48
C PRO A 18 -8.73 -23.35 -18.64
N GLY A 19 -8.70 -22.04 -18.46
CA GLY A 19 -8.26 -21.05 -19.45
C GLY A 19 -9.32 -20.64 -20.47
N SER A 20 -10.50 -21.26 -20.48
CA SER A 20 -11.57 -20.95 -21.43
C SER A 20 -12.26 -19.61 -21.14
N ALA A 21 -13.02 -19.11 -22.12
CA ALA A 21 -13.82 -17.89 -21.95
C ALA A 21 -15.00 -18.06 -20.98
N THR A 22 -15.39 -19.30 -20.65
CA THR A 22 -16.43 -19.57 -19.65
C THR A 22 -15.90 -19.49 -18.22
N GLU A 23 -14.59 -19.66 -18.01
CA GLU A 23 -13.96 -19.52 -16.70
C GLU A 23 -14.05 -18.05 -16.22
N PRO A 24 -14.50 -17.80 -14.96
CA PRO A 24 -14.58 -16.44 -14.43
C PRO A 24 -13.27 -15.67 -14.52
N CYS A 25 -13.35 -14.36 -14.76
CA CYS A 25 -12.16 -13.52 -14.94
C CYS A 25 -11.17 -13.65 -13.76
N TYR A 26 -11.68 -13.72 -12.53
CA TYR A 26 -10.84 -13.81 -11.33
C TYR A 26 -10.01 -15.09 -11.28
N ALA A 27 -10.55 -16.23 -11.74
CA ALA A 27 -9.87 -17.52 -11.71
C ALA A 27 -8.74 -17.55 -12.75
N ARG A 28 -8.99 -17.01 -13.95
CA ARG A 28 -7.96 -16.81 -14.98
C ARG A 28 -6.86 -15.86 -14.52
N CYS A 29 -7.22 -14.78 -13.84
CA CYS A 29 -6.26 -13.85 -13.28
C CYS A 29 -5.43 -14.50 -12.16
N ALA A 30 -6.02 -15.35 -11.33
CA ALA A 30 -5.31 -16.09 -10.29
C ALA A 30 -4.31 -17.08 -10.91
N ALA A 31 -4.72 -17.84 -11.93
CA ALA A 31 -3.84 -18.77 -12.63
C ALA A 31 -2.66 -18.09 -13.35
N ARG A 32 -2.89 -16.95 -14.00
CA ARG A 32 -1.79 -16.16 -14.60
C ARG A 32 -0.83 -15.61 -13.55
N ARG A 33 -1.35 -15.21 -12.38
CA ARG A 33 -0.54 -14.72 -11.25
C ARG A 33 0.35 -15.80 -10.67
N THR A 34 -0.15 -17.02 -10.47
CA THR A 34 0.66 -18.13 -9.92
C THR A 34 1.77 -18.58 -10.87
N ALA A 35 1.56 -18.48 -12.18
CA ALA A 35 2.57 -18.88 -13.18
C ALA A 35 3.76 -17.92 -13.27
N MET A 36 3.54 -16.61 -13.10
CA MET A 36 4.53 -15.59 -13.43
C MET A 36 5.53 -15.28 -12.28
N TRP A 37 5.30 -15.76 -11.04
CA TRP A 37 5.95 -15.15 -9.86
C TRP A 37 6.46 -16.13 -8.79
N ARG A 38 7.36 -17.07 -9.15
CA ARG A 38 8.01 -17.98 -8.18
C ARG A 38 9.06 -17.31 -7.28
N GLY A 39 9.59 -16.14 -7.66
CA GLY A 39 10.72 -15.50 -6.95
C GLY A 39 10.33 -14.56 -5.81
N GLU A 40 9.11 -14.01 -5.80
CA GLU A 40 8.74 -12.94 -4.87
C GLU A 40 8.62 -13.42 -3.42
N ASP A 41 8.02 -14.60 -3.18
CA ASP A 41 7.91 -15.14 -1.82
C ASP A 41 9.29 -15.44 -1.22
N ILE A 42 10.23 -15.92 -2.06
CA ILE A 42 11.61 -16.18 -1.68
C ILE A 42 12.29 -14.87 -1.30
N LEU A 43 12.11 -13.81 -2.09
CA LEU A 43 12.63 -12.49 -1.77
C LEU A 43 12.08 -11.98 -0.43
N VAL A 44 10.77 -12.10 -0.19
CA VAL A 44 10.15 -11.72 1.08
C VAL A 44 10.68 -12.55 2.24
N LEU A 45 10.88 -13.85 2.04
CA LEU A 45 11.46 -14.74 3.05
C LEU A 45 12.89 -14.31 3.39
N VAL A 46 13.72 -14.04 2.38
CA VAL A 46 15.10 -13.54 2.56
C VAL A 46 15.09 -12.23 3.33
N ILE A 47 14.17 -11.31 3.02
CA ILE A 47 14.04 -10.03 3.73
C ILE A 47 13.68 -10.26 5.19
N TYR A 48 12.71 -11.12 5.51
CA TYR A 48 12.35 -11.40 6.90
C TYR A 48 13.46 -12.10 7.67
N VAL A 49 14.13 -13.09 7.08
CA VAL A 49 15.26 -13.78 7.72
C VAL A 49 16.41 -12.80 7.96
N THR A 50 16.72 -11.94 6.99
CA THR A 50 17.76 -10.91 7.12
C THR A 50 17.40 -9.90 8.19
N ALA A 51 16.14 -9.42 8.21
CA ALA A 51 15.65 -8.53 9.24
C ALA A 51 15.79 -9.19 10.62
N LEU A 52 15.30 -10.43 10.77
CA LEU A 52 15.37 -11.19 12.02
C LEU A 52 16.81 -11.32 12.51
N ALA A 53 17.73 -11.72 11.63
CA ALA A 53 19.14 -11.86 11.98
C ALA A 53 19.78 -10.53 12.39
N ARG A 54 19.48 -9.45 11.67
CA ARG A 54 20.07 -8.12 11.93
C ARG A 54 19.52 -7.45 13.18
N THR A 55 18.22 -7.58 13.44
CA THR A 55 17.55 -6.88 14.54
C THR A 55 17.28 -7.74 15.76
N TRP A 56 17.73 -9.01 15.77
CA TRP A 56 17.50 -9.94 16.87
C TRP A 56 17.81 -9.34 18.24
N HIS A 57 18.97 -8.70 18.37
CA HIS A 57 19.45 -8.12 19.63
C HIS A 57 18.68 -6.87 20.07
N ILE A 58 18.00 -6.19 19.15
CA ILE A 58 17.29 -4.92 19.40
C ILE A 58 15.79 -5.18 19.66
N MET A 59 15.23 -6.22 19.06
CA MET A 59 13.80 -6.52 19.15
C MET A 59 13.45 -7.09 20.53
N GLY A 60 12.33 -6.62 21.10
CA GLY A 60 11.70 -7.28 22.24
C GLY A 60 11.14 -8.67 21.88
N PRO A 61 10.81 -9.51 22.89
CA PRO A 61 10.40 -10.90 22.67
C PRO A 61 9.16 -11.02 21.78
N LEU A 62 8.16 -10.14 21.96
CA LEU A 62 6.94 -10.13 21.14
C LEU A 62 7.24 -9.93 19.64
N ASN A 63 8.08 -8.95 19.31
CA ASN A 63 8.46 -8.66 17.92
C ASN A 63 9.26 -9.81 17.31
N ARG A 64 10.13 -10.48 18.09
CA ARG A 64 10.88 -11.65 17.63
C ARG A 64 9.94 -12.81 17.32
N THR A 65 9.04 -13.15 18.25
CA THR A 65 8.05 -14.22 18.05
C THR A 65 7.22 -13.95 16.80
N MET A 66 6.74 -12.72 16.65
CA MET A 66 5.97 -12.32 15.49
C MET A 66 6.73 -12.48 14.18
N LEU A 67 7.98 -12.02 14.12
CA LEU A 67 8.80 -12.14 12.91
C LEU A 67 9.14 -13.61 12.61
N CYS A 68 9.39 -14.43 13.63
CA CYS A 68 9.53 -15.89 13.47
C CYS A 68 8.25 -16.53 12.90
N CYS A 69 7.07 -16.13 13.39
CA CYS A 69 5.80 -16.59 12.86
C CYS A 69 5.62 -16.19 11.39
N LEU A 70 6.00 -14.97 11.00
CA LEU A 70 5.95 -14.51 9.60
C LEU A 70 6.93 -15.29 8.69
N VAL A 71 8.15 -15.56 9.17
CA VAL A 71 9.12 -16.43 8.47
C VAL A 71 8.55 -17.83 8.26
N ALA A 72 8.01 -18.44 9.32
CA ALA A 72 7.43 -19.77 9.26
C ALA A 72 6.19 -19.82 8.35
N ALA A 73 5.31 -18.82 8.42
CA ALA A 73 4.13 -18.73 7.57
C ALA A 73 4.49 -18.57 6.08
N ASN A 74 5.49 -17.74 5.77
CA ASN A 74 5.95 -17.58 4.39
C ASN A 74 6.63 -18.86 3.86
N ALA A 75 7.47 -19.49 4.68
CA ALA A 75 8.06 -20.79 4.33
C ALA A 75 6.99 -21.86 4.07
N ALA A 76 5.97 -21.95 4.94
CA ALA A 76 4.84 -22.86 4.76
C ALA A 76 4.05 -22.54 3.48
N ASN A 77 3.85 -21.26 3.14
CA ASN A 77 3.18 -20.84 1.92
C ASN A 77 3.98 -21.22 0.65
N ILE A 78 5.30 -21.10 0.69
CA ILE A 78 6.21 -21.56 -0.38
C ILE A 78 6.13 -23.08 -0.51
N THR A 79 6.22 -23.82 0.58
CA THR A 79 6.10 -25.29 0.56
C THR A 79 4.74 -25.72 0.02
N TRP A 80 3.65 -25.04 0.39
CA TRP A 80 2.32 -25.31 -0.15
C TRP A 80 2.25 -25.04 -1.66
N ARG A 81 2.90 -23.98 -2.19
CA ARG A 81 3.05 -23.72 -3.64
C ARG A 81 3.65 -24.90 -4.37
N LEU A 82 4.71 -25.45 -3.79
CA LEU A 82 5.47 -26.52 -4.40
C LEU A 82 4.73 -27.86 -4.36
N LEU A 83 4.02 -28.16 -3.27
CA LEU A 83 3.38 -29.46 -3.07
C LEU A 83 1.97 -29.55 -3.66
N ALA A 84 1.17 -28.47 -3.64
CA ALA A 84 -0.23 -28.52 -4.04
C ALA A 84 -0.72 -27.21 -4.72
N PRO A 85 -0.18 -26.86 -5.91
CA PRO A 85 -0.44 -25.58 -6.57
C PRO A 85 -1.92 -25.35 -6.91
N ALA A 86 -2.64 -26.40 -7.33
CA ALA A 86 -4.06 -26.30 -7.65
C ALA A 86 -4.93 -26.02 -6.41
N HIS A 87 -4.63 -26.69 -5.30
CA HIS A 87 -5.36 -26.48 -4.03
C HIS A 87 -5.09 -25.08 -3.47
N GLN A 88 -3.84 -24.63 -3.56
CA GLN A 88 -3.48 -23.31 -3.08
C GLN A 88 -4.11 -22.17 -3.89
N ALA A 89 -4.22 -22.29 -5.21
CA ALA A 89 -4.89 -21.26 -6.02
C ALA A 89 -6.32 -20.97 -5.52
N LYS A 90 -7.00 -21.98 -4.95
CA LYS A 90 -8.34 -21.87 -4.38
C LYS A 90 -8.34 -21.25 -2.97
N TRP A 91 -7.39 -21.63 -2.11
CA TRP A 91 -7.44 -21.30 -0.68
C TRP A 91 -6.44 -20.24 -0.21
N SER A 92 -5.53 -19.77 -1.07
CA SER A 92 -4.47 -18.83 -0.69
C SER A 92 -4.94 -17.43 -0.32
N CYS A 93 -6.19 -17.04 -0.61
CA CYS A 93 -6.68 -15.70 -0.31
C CYS A 93 -6.60 -15.37 1.18
N LEU A 94 -7.14 -16.23 2.05
CA LEU A 94 -7.17 -15.99 3.49
C LEU A 94 -5.77 -15.92 4.14
N PRO A 95 -4.85 -16.89 3.93
CA PRO A 95 -3.52 -16.79 4.51
C PRO A 95 -2.73 -15.59 3.96
N ASN A 96 -2.88 -15.25 2.68
CA ASN A 96 -2.22 -14.06 2.11
C ASN A 96 -2.78 -12.76 2.72
N VAL A 97 -4.11 -12.67 2.95
CA VAL A 97 -4.72 -11.53 3.65
C VAL A 97 -4.17 -11.41 5.07
N ALA A 98 -4.13 -12.53 5.81
CA ALA A 98 -3.63 -12.56 7.18
C ALA A 98 -2.15 -12.17 7.24
N MET A 99 -1.29 -12.80 6.41
CA MET A 99 0.13 -12.49 6.35
C MET A 99 0.35 -11.01 6.04
N ARG A 100 -0.33 -10.47 5.02
CA ARG A 100 -0.20 -9.07 4.58
C ARG A 100 -0.70 -8.06 5.62
N SER A 101 -1.80 -8.35 6.29
CA SER A 101 -2.36 -7.47 7.33
C SER A 101 -1.49 -7.46 8.59
N LEU A 102 -0.88 -8.60 8.92
CA LEU A 102 -0.04 -8.77 10.12
C LEU A 102 1.43 -8.44 9.88
N THR A 103 1.85 -8.21 8.64
CA THR A 103 3.26 -8.09 8.26
C THR A 103 4.07 -7.10 9.10
N LEU A 104 3.50 -5.92 9.36
CA LEU A 104 4.18 -4.86 10.12
C LEU A 104 3.85 -4.91 11.62
N GLY A 105 3.38 -6.07 12.08
CA GLY A 105 3.05 -6.30 13.47
C GLY A 105 1.93 -5.45 14.01
N LEU A 106 0.93 -5.14 13.19
CA LEU A 106 -0.15 -4.21 13.56
C LEU A 106 0.41 -2.88 14.10
N GLY A 107 1.49 -2.39 13.46
CA GLY A 107 2.16 -1.14 13.85
C GLY A 107 3.42 -1.34 14.70
N MET A 108 3.63 -2.51 15.30
CA MET A 108 4.79 -2.78 16.17
C MET A 108 6.15 -2.67 15.46
N ALA A 109 6.18 -2.83 14.13
CA ALA A 109 7.38 -2.54 13.34
C ALA A 109 7.89 -1.10 13.52
N ALA A 110 7.01 -0.14 13.84
CA ALA A 110 7.38 1.25 14.11
C ALA A 110 8.32 1.41 15.32
N LEU A 111 8.21 0.54 16.32
CA LEU A 111 9.10 0.55 17.49
C LEU A 111 10.52 0.10 17.11
N THR A 112 10.62 -0.99 16.37
CA THR A 112 11.90 -1.47 15.82
C THR A 112 12.51 -0.42 14.90
N MET A 113 11.67 0.24 14.11
CA MET A 113 12.05 1.28 13.19
C MET A 113 12.64 2.50 13.89
N ARG A 114 11.97 2.98 14.94
CA ARG A 114 12.48 4.04 15.80
C ARG A 114 13.83 3.65 16.40
N ALA A 115 13.95 2.46 16.97
CA ALA A 115 15.20 2.00 17.57
C ALA A 115 16.34 1.95 16.54
N GLN A 116 16.06 1.56 15.30
CA GLN A 116 17.05 1.62 14.21
C GLN A 116 17.41 3.05 13.82
N LEU A 117 16.46 3.99 13.80
CA LEU A 117 16.74 5.39 13.55
C LEU A 117 17.58 6.02 14.66
N ASP A 118 17.33 5.64 15.92
CA ASP A 118 18.09 6.11 17.08
C ASP A 118 19.51 5.53 17.14
N GLN A 119 19.71 4.29 16.68
CA GLN A 119 21.05 3.66 16.59
C GLN A 119 21.81 4.04 15.32
N GLY A 120 21.08 4.33 14.24
CA GLY A 120 21.57 4.36 12.85
C GLY A 120 22.38 5.59 12.45
N GLY A 121 22.60 6.55 13.33
CA GLY A 121 23.76 7.39 13.14
C GLY A 121 23.77 8.79 13.73
N PRO A 122 24.98 9.39 13.73
CA PRO A 122 25.29 10.70 14.29
C PRO A 122 24.51 11.83 13.61
N PRO A 123 24.49 13.04 14.22
CA PRO A 123 23.90 14.23 13.62
C PRO A 123 24.38 14.39 12.17
N LEU A 124 23.46 14.72 11.26
CA LEU A 124 23.79 15.11 9.90
C LEU A 124 25.00 16.06 9.99
N ARG A 125 26.06 15.76 9.21
CA ARG A 125 27.18 16.70 9.07
C ARG A 125 26.59 18.08 8.74
N PRO A 126 27.17 19.18 9.28
CA PRO A 126 26.67 20.51 9.00
C PRO A 126 26.49 20.67 7.50
N PRO A 127 25.39 21.31 7.06
CA PRO A 127 25.00 21.35 5.66
C PRO A 127 26.19 21.83 4.83
N ALA A 128 26.59 21.03 3.84
CA ALA A 128 27.61 21.47 2.91
C ALA A 128 27.12 22.78 2.28
N SER A 129 27.91 23.84 2.40
CA SER A 129 27.54 25.15 1.90
C SER A 129 27.32 25.08 0.38
N GLY A 130 26.14 25.46 -0.08
CA GLY A 130 25.77 25.51 -1.50
C GLY A 130 24.55 24.68 -1.90
N PRO A 131 24.04 24.88 -3.13
CA PRO A 131 22.80 24.27 -3.61
C PRO A 131 22.87 22.75 -3.73
N LEU A 132 24.03 22.21 -4.13
CA LEU A 132 24.24 20.76 -4.21
C LEU A 132 24.20 20.11 -2.83
N GLY A 133 24.82 20.73 -1.81
CA GLY A 133 24.77 20.25 -0.43
C GLY A 133 23.33 20.21 0.11
N ALA A 134 22.58 21.27 -0.16
CA ALA A 134 21.16 21.38 0.19
C ALA A 134 20.30 20.31 -0.49
N LEU A 135 20.58 19.96 -1.75
CA LEU A 135 19.88 18.88 -2.47
C LEU A 135 20.17 17.51 -1.86
N VAL A 136 21.45 17.20 -1.64
CA VAL A 136 21.88 15.92 -1.05
C VAL A 136 21.25 15.72 0.33
N GLU A 137 21.22 16.75 1.17
CA GLU A 137 20.55 16.71 2.47
C GLU A 137 19.05 16.40 2.34
N THR A 138 18.37 17.05 1.39
CA THR A 138 16.95 16.82 1.11
C THR A 138 16.70 15.37 0.71
N VAL A 139 17.53 14.81 -0.17
CA VAL A 139 17.43 13.42 -0.63
C VAL A 139 17.65 12.44 0.51
N VAL A 140 18.65 12.69 1.38
CA VAL A 140 18.91 11.84 2.55
C VAL A 140 17.74 11.88 3.52
N VAL A 141 17.18 13.06 3.80
CA VAL A 141 16.00 13.20 4.67
C VAL A 141 14.78 12.53 4.05
N LEU A 142 14.55 12.68 2.74
CA LEU A 142 13.48 11.99 2.04
C LEU A 142 13.62 10.46 2.12
N ALA A 143 14.84 9.94 1.94
CA ALA A 143 15.12 8.51 2.08
C ALA A 143 14.84 8.03 3.52
N ARG A 144 15.23 8.81 4.54
CA ARG A 144 14.91 8.52 5.94
C ARG A 144 13.40 8.54 6.21
N LEU A 145 12.65 9.49 5.64
CA LEU A 145 11.20 9.55 5.77
C LEU A 145 10.50 8.37 5.09
N LEU A 146 10.94 7.99 3.89
CA LEU A 146 10.44 6.81 3.19
C LEU A 146 10.70 5.54 4.00
N PHE A 147 11.91 5.40 4.54
CA PHE A 147 12.27 4.32 5.44
C PHE A 147 11.36 4.34 6.70
N ALA A 148 11.27 5.49 7.40
CA ALA A 148 10.44 5.73 8.58
C ALA A 148 8.96 5.38 8.37
N SER A 149 8.43 5.68 7.19
CA SER A 149 7.03 5.42 6.83
C SER A 149 6.70 3.94 6.66
N GLN A 150 7.72 3.09 6.42
CA GLN A 150 7.56 1.68 6.05
C GLN A 150 6.76 1.46 4.74
N ALA A 151 6.38 2.52 4.03
CA ALA A 151 5.59 2.44 2.81
C ALA A 151 6.27 1.60 1.70
N PRO A 152 7.61 1.63 1.51
CA PRO A 152 8.28 0.74 0.56
C PRO A 152 8.08 -0.74 0.91
N PHE A 153 8.06 -1.09 2.20
CA PHE A 153 7.76 -2.45 2.63
C PHE A 153 6.30 -2.82 2.34
N MET A 154 5.35 -1.93 2.65
CA MET A 154 3.93 -2.14 2.31
C MET A 154 3.71 -2.39 0.81
N LEU A 155 4.41 -1.64 -0.04
CA LEU A 155 4.38 -1.81 -1.50
C LEU A 155 5.00 -3.15 -1.91
N LEU A 156 6.14 -3.52 -1.34
CA LEU A 156 6.78 -4.81 -1.59
C LEU A 156 5.85 -5.98 -1.24
N PHE A 157 5.20 -5.94 -0.07
CA PHE A 157 4.27 -6.99 0.34
C PHE A 157 3.01 -7.04 -0.51
N HIS A 158 2.56 -5.90 -1.04
CA HIS A 158 1.48 -5.87 -2.02
C HIS A 158 1.86 -6.61 -3.30
N ILE A 159 3.07 -6.38 -3.80
CA ILE A 159 3.58 -7.00 -5.02
C ILE A 159 3.73 -8.51 -4.81
N ALA A 160 4.37 -8.92 -3.71
CA ALA A 160 4.66 -10.33 -3.41
C ALA A 160 3.40 -11.16 -3.08
N TRP A 161 2.44 -10.58 -2.36
CA TRP A 161 1.21 -11.27 -1.97
C TRP A 161 0.00 -10.66 -2.65
N ARG A 162 -0.11 -10.99 -3.94
CA ARG A 162 -1.24 -10.56 -4.76
C ARG A 162 -2.53 -11.18 -4.27
N LEU A 163 -3.48 -10.32 -3.94
CA LEU A 163 -4.84 -10.67 -3.50
C LEU A 163 -5.85 -10.26 -4.56
N ARG A 164 -7.10 -10.71 -4.48
CA ARG A 164 -8.19 -10.08 -5.25
C ARG A 164 -8.34 -8.63 -4.82
N LEU A 165 -8.80 -7.75 -5.70
CA LEU A 165 -8.84 -6.30 -5.45
C LEU A 165 -9.47 -5.94 -4.10
N GLY A 166 -10.67 -6.45 -3.79
CA GLY A 166 -11.35 -6.16 -2.52
C GLY A 166 -10.54 -6.57 -1.28
N TRP A 167 -9.97 -7.77 -1.29
CA TRP A 167 -9.11 -8.27 -0.21
C TRP A 167 -7.79 -7.50 -0.11
N SER A 168 -7.26 -7.04 -1.25
CA SER A 168 -6.04 -6.24 -1.31
C SER A 168 -6.23 -4.84 -0.72
N ILE A 169 -7.37 -4.20 -1.03
CA ILE A 169 -7.77 -2.90 -0.46
C ILE A 169 -7.93 -3.05 1.06
N LEU A 170 -8.67 -4.06 1.51
CA LEU A 170 -8.87 -4.32 2.93
C LEU A 170 -7.53 -4.55 3.65
N ALA A 171 -6.67 -5.40 3.12
CA ALA A 171 -5.37 -5.70 3.72
C ALA A 171 -4.46 -4.45 3.79
N GLN A 172 -4.39 -3.61 2.74
CA GLN A 172 -3.63 -2.36 2.83
C GLN A 172 -4.27 -1.37 3.80
N ALA A 173 -5.59 -1.27 3.85
CA ALA A 173 -6.27 -0.35 4.75
C ALA A 173 -6.00 -0.72 6.21
N VAL A 174 -6.03 -2.02 6.55
CA VAL A 174 -5.63 -2.52 7.88
C VAL A 174 -4.15 -2.22 8.14
N LEU A 175 -3.28 -2.50 7.18
CA LEU A 175 -1.84 -2.27 7.32
C LEU A 175 -1.52 -0.79 7.56
N VAL A 176 -2.05 0.10 6.73
CA VAL A 176 -1.84 1.55 6.90
C VAL A 176 -2.52 2.06 8.17
N GLY A 177 -3.77 1.69 8.41
CA GLY A 177 -4.54 2.12 9.59
C GLY A 177 -3.89 1.72 10.92
N THR A 178 -3.18 0.59 10.96
CA THR A 178 -2.44 0.16 12.16
C THR A 178 -1.07 0.83 12.30
N THR A 179 -0.44 1.26 11.20
CA THR A 179 0.85 1.98 11.25
C THR A 179 0.73 3.50 11.46
N MET A 180 -0.34 4.13 10.98
CA MET A 180 -0.54 5.57 11.04
C MET A 180 -0.45 6.15 12.47
N PRO A 181 -1.07 5.55 13.51
CA PRO A 181 -0.98 6.06 14.88
C PRO A 181 0.46 6.16 15.42
N HIS A 182 1.39 5.41 14.84
CA HIS A 182 2.79 5.40 15.26
C HIS A 182 3.67 6.41 14.52
N ALA A 183 3.15 7.15 13.54
CA ALA A 183 3.93 8.11 12.75
C ALA A 183 4.62 9.16 13.64
N ARG A 184 3.88 9.75 14.60
CA ARG A 184 4.42 10.71 15.57
C ARG A 184 5.55 10.11 16.42
N HIS A 185 5.37 8.87 16.86
CA HIS A 185 6.38 8.17 17.64
C HIS A 185 7.68 7.97 16.87
N VAL A 186 7.61 7.62 15.57
CA VAL A 186 8.78 7.49 14.70
C VAL A 186 9.43 8.85 14.43
N CYS A 187 8.64 9.91 14.24
CA CYS A 187 9.15 11.27 14.03
C CYS A 187 9.87 11.85 15.25
N SER A 188 9.56 11.37 16.46
CA SER A 188 10.30 11.72 17.69
C SER A 188 11.65 11.01 17.83
N ALA A 189 12.05 10.17 16.85
CA ALA A 189 13.39 9.60 16.81
C ALA A 189 14.46 10.68 16.64
N THR A 190 15.60 10.51 17.30
CA THR A 190 16.72 11.46 17.33
C THR A 190 17.22 11.85 15.93
N ALA A 191 17.18 10.91 14.99
CA ALA A 191 17.59 11.13 13.59
C ALA A 191 16.62 12.01 12.77
N LEU A 192 15.39 12.24 13.25
CA LEU A 192 14.35 13.03 12.59
C LEU A 192 14.00 14.32 13.36
N SER A 193 14.14 14.31 14.69
CA SER A 193 13.89 15.46 15.56
C SER A 193 15.06 16.47 15.63
N HIS A 194 16.15 16.22 14.90
CA HIS A 194 17.33 17.07 14.93
C HIS A 194 17.09 18.39 14.16
N PRO A 195 17.51 19.56 14.68
CA PRO A 195 17.22 20.86 14.06
C PRO A 195 17.75 21.01 12.63
N ALA A 196 18.90 20.39 12.29
CA ALA A 196 19.39 20.38 10.91
C ALA A 196 18.40 19.67 9.94
N VAL A 197 17.74 18.59 10.38
CA VAL A 197 16.75 17.86 9.58
C VAL A 197 15.52 18.73 9.32
N HIS A 198 15.13 19.57 10.28
CA HIS A 198 13.91 20.38 10.18
C HIS A 198 13.92 21.32 8.97
N ALA A 199 15.09 21.85 8.57
CA ALA A 199 15.19 22.71 7.39
C ALA A 199 14.96 21.92 6.08
N ALA A 200 15.48 20.70 5.98
CA ALA A 200 15.22 19.81 4.85
C ALA A 200 13.76 19.31 4.87
N LEU A 201 13.24 18.97 6.04
CA LEU A 201 11.86 18.53 6.22
C LEU A 201 10.86 19.57 5.76
N ARG A 202 11.08 20.84 6.15
CA ARG A 202 10.26 21.98 5.71
C ARG A 202 10.27 22.14 4.19
N ARG A 203 11.42 21.95 3.55
CA ARG A 203 11.53 21.97 2.07
C ARG A 203 10.72 20.84 1.43
N VAL A 204 10.79 19.62 1.96
CA VAL A 204 9.98 18.49 1.48
C VAL A 204 8.49 18.76 1.69
N PHE A 205 8.10 19.27 2.86
CA PHE A 205 6.72 19.60 3.20
C PHE A 205 6.13 20.66 2.26
N HIS A 206 6.82 21.78 2.06
CA HIS A 206 6.37 22.80 1.12
C HIS A 206 6.39 22.31 -0.33
N GLY A 207 7.36 21.47 -0.72
CA GLY A 207 7.38 20.85 -2.04
C GLY A 207 6.11 20.01 -2.28
N ALA A 208 5.71 19.20 -1.30
CA ALA A 208 4.47 18.44 -1.35
C ALA A 208 3.22 19.35 -1.36
N GLN A 209 3.24 20.45 -0.61
CA GLN A 209 2.17 21.44 -0.62
C GLN A 209 2.02 22.14 -1.98
N VAL A 210 3.12 22.58 -2.58
CA VAL A 210 3.13 23.19 -3.93
C VAL A 210 2.64 22.21 -4.98
N ALA A 211 3.08 20.95 -4.91
CA ALA A 211 2.55 19.88 -5.74
C ALA A 211 1.03 19.73 -5.58
N ALA A 212 0.51 19.71 -4.35
CA ALA A 212 -0.92 19.59 -4.11
C ALA A 212 -1.74 20.80 -4.60
N CYS A 213 -1.18 22.02 -4.60
CA CYS A 213 -1.83 23.22 -5.13
C CYS A 213 -2.12 23.16 -6.63
N LEU A 214 -1.62 22.16 -7.36
CA LEU A 214 -2.00 21.89 -8.75
C LEU A 214 -3.40 21.24 -8.87
N THR A 215 -4.17 21.18 -7.77
CA THR A 215 -5.54 20.63 -7.71
C THR A 215 -6.53 21.67 -7.19
N PRO A 216 -7.83 21.56 -7.54
CA PRO A 216 -8.74 22.70 -7.49
C PRO A 216 -9.08 23.24 -6.09
N LEU A 217 -8.79 22.53 -4.99
CA LEU A 217 -9.18 22.94 -3.63
C LEU A 217 -8.15 22.54 -2.55
N PRO A 218 -7.01 23.26 -2.40
CA PRO A 218 -6.04 22.99 -1.34
C PRO A 218 -6.43 23.69 -0.02
N VAL A 219 -7.34 23.10 0.76
CA VAL A 219 -7.84 23.70 2.02
C VAL A 219 -6.69 23.94 3.01
N SER A 220 -5.74 23.01 3.08
CA SER A 220 -4.59 23.07 3.99
C SER A 220 -3.67 24.27 3.73
N ALA A 221 -3.67 24.84 2.52
CA ALA A 221 -2.81 25.98 2.19
C ALA A 221 -3.21 27.28 2.92
N THR A 222 -4.43 27.35 3.43
CA THR A 222 -4.95 28.54 4.15
C THR A 222 -4.62 28.52 5.64
N LEU A 223 -4.14 27.39 6.16
CA LEU A 223 -3.83 27.23 7.58
C LEU A 223 -2.40 27.69 7.89
N PRO A 224 -2.08 28.05 9.14
CA PRO A 224 -0.70 28.33 9.54
C PRO A 224 0.18 27.09 9.38
N ASP A 225 1.49 27.31 9.20
CA ASP A 225 2.45 26.22 9.10
C ASP A 225 2.54 25.44 10.43
N PRO A 226 2.44 24.10 10.40
CA PRO A 226 2.54 23.30 11.60
C PRO A 226 3.99 23.23 12.10
N PRO A 227 4.22 22.89 13.38
CA PRO A 227 5.56 22.69 13.92
C PRO A 227 6.28 21.53 13.21
N ALA A 228 7.62 21.47 13.32
CA ALA A 228 8.43 20.51 12.57
C ALA A 228 8.06 19.03 12.84
N GLU A 229 7.68 18.68 14.07
CA GLU A 229 7.22 17.34 14.43
C GLU A 229 5.95 16.93 13.65
N ASP A 230 5.00 17.86 13.52
CA ASP A 230 3.75 17.64 12.80
C ASP A 230 3.99 17.62 11.28
N GLN A 231 4.94 18.40 10.76
CA GLN A 231 5.38 18.30 9.36
C GLN A 231 5.94 16.90 9.06
N CYS A 232 6.76 16.35 9.96
CA CYS A 232 7.28 14.99 9.83
C CYS A 232 6.16 13.97 9.84
N THR A 233 5.25 14.09 10.81
CA THR A 233 4.11 13.18 10.96
C THR A 233 3.25 13.20 9.70
N ALA A 234 2.92 14.38 9.17
CA ALA A 234 2.17 14.54 7.93
C ALA A 234 2.85 13.87 6.74
N LEU A 235 4.17 14.07 6.57
CA LEU A 235 4.93 13.45 5.47
C LEU A 235 4.99 11.92 5.58
N VAL A 236 5.23 11.40 6.77
CA VAL A 236 5.25 9.95 7.04
C VAL A 236 3.88 9.33 6.74
N THR A 237 2.80 9.94 7.23
CA THR A 237 1.43 9.51 6.98
C THR A 237 1.06 9.61 5.50
N PHE A 238 1.49 10.68 4.83
CA PHE A 238 1.31 10.82 3.38
C PHE A 238 2.02 9.72 2.60
N PHE A 239 3.25 9.34 2.96
CA PHE A 239 3.91 8.21 2.30
C PHE A 239 3.20 6.87 2.57
N GLN A 240 2.70 6.65 3.79
CA GLN A 240 1.91 5.45 4.11
C GLN A 240 0.64 5.37 3.26
N LEU A 241 -0.13 6.45 3.15
CA LEU A 241 -1.36 6.48 2.35
C LEU A 241 -1.06 6.47 0.86
N GLY A 242 -0.12 7.30 0.39
CA GLY A 242 0.22 7.44 -1.02
C GLY A 242 0.93 6.21 -1.58
N ILE A 243 2.08 5.85 -1.02
CA ILE A 243 2.92 4.75 -1.51
C ILE A 243 2.45 3.40 -0.93
N GLY A 244 2.01 3.36 0.32
CA GLY A 244 1.61 2.11 0.98
C GLY A 244 0.20 1.63 0.59
N LEU A 245 -0.74 2.53 0.30
CA LEU A 245 -2.14 2.20 0.00
C LEU A 245 -2.56 2.58 -1.42
N LEU A 246 -2.55 3.87 -1.78
CA LEU A 246 -3.15 4.38 -3.01
C LEU A 246 -2.43 3.86 -4.25
N LEU A 247 -1.11 4.03 -4.33
CA LEU A 247 -0.30 3.60 -5.47
C LEU A 247 -0.47 2.10 -5.78
N PRO A 248 -0.31 1.17 -4.81
CA PRO A 248 -0.50 -0.25 -5.07
C PRO A 248 -1.95 -0.59 -5.46
N VAL A 249 -2.95 0.01 -4.80
CA VAL A 249 -4.37 -0.22 -5.14
C VAL A 249 -4.67 0.25 -6.55
N LEU A 250 -4.24 1.47 -6.93
CA LEU A 250 -4.45 2.00 -8.28
C LEU A 250 -3.76 1.13 -9.33
N TRP A 251 -2.51 0.75 -9.10
CA TRP A 251 -1.79 -0.16 -9.98
C TRP A 251 -2.56 -1.48 -10.18
N GLN A 252 -3.06 -2.06 -9.10
CA GLN A 252 -3.84 -3.29 -9.15
C GLN A 252 -5.17 -3.10 -9.89
N VAL A 253 -5.93 -2.05 -9.59
CA VAL A 253 -7.21 -1.72 -10.26
C VAL A 253 -6.99 -1.63 -11.77
N LEU A 254 -5.97 -0.88 -12.21
CA LEU A 254 -5.70 -0.69 -13.64
C LEU A 254 -5.27 -1.99 -14.32
N THR A 255 -4.44 -2.78 -13.65
CA THR A 255 -4.00 -4.08 -14.17
C THR A 255 -5.17 -5.06 -14.29
N GLU A 256 -6.00 -5.17 -13.25
CA GLU A 256 -7.18 -6.05 -13.27
C GLU A 256 -8.25 -5.56 -14.25
N ALA A 257 -8.46 -4.23 -14.36
CA ALA A 257 -9.39 -3.65 -15.33
C ALA A 257 -8.98 -3.95 -16.77
N ARG A 258 -7.68 -3.82 -17.09
CA ARG A 258 -7.14 -4.17 -18.41
C ARG A 258 -7.35 -5.66 -18.73
N LEU A 259 -7.03 -6.54 -17.78
CA LEU A 259 -7.22 -7.99 -17.93
C LEU A 259 -8.71 -8.34 -18.09
N PHE A 260 -9.58 -7.67 -17.35
CA PHE A 260 -11.02 -7.84 -17.44
C PHE A 260 -11.57 -7.43 -18.81
N GLN A 261 -11.11 -6.32 -19.39
CA GLN A 261 -11.52 -5.92 -20.73
C GLN A 261 -11.05 -6.89 -21.81
N GLN A 262 -9.83 -7.42 -21.68
CA GLN A 262 -9.37 -8.51 -22.54
C GLN A 262 -10.29 -9.73 -22.42
N HIS A 263 -10.63 -10.13 -21.19
CA HIS A 263 -11.55 -11.24 -20.94
C HIS A 263 -12.94 -11.01 -21.55
N GLN A 264 -13.50 -9.80 -21.44
CA GLN A 264 -14.79 -9.44 -22.04
C GLN A 264 -14.75 -9.53 -23.57
N ARG A 265 -13.65 -9.12 -24.20
CA ARG A 265 -13.46 -9.27 -25.66
C ARG A 265 -13.43 -10.75 -26.07
N GLU A 266 -12.70 -11.58 -25.33
CA GLU A 266 -12.64 -13.02 -25.57
C GLU A 266 -14.01 -13.70 -25.39
N ARG A 267 -14.80 -13.28 -24.39
CA ARG A 267 -16.19 -13.76 -24.21
C ARG A 267 -17.09 -13.40 -25.37
N ARG A 268 -17.06 -12.13 -25.81
CA ARG A 268 -17.84 -11.67 -26.97
C ARG A 268 -17.47 -12.43 -28.23
N ALA A 269 -16.17 -12.66 -28.47
CA ALA A 269 -15.69 -13.46 -29.61
C ALA A 269 -16.17 -14.92 -29.55
N ALA A 270 -16.35 -15.47 -28.34
CA ALA A 270 -16.91 -16.81 -28.13
C ALA A 270 -18.45 -16.85 -28.11
N GLY A 271 -19.14 -15.74 -28.41
CA GLY A 271 -20.60 -15.66 -28.34
C GLY A 271 -21.19 -15.75 -26.93
N LEU A 272 -20.36 -15.56 -25.89
CA LEU A 272 -20.79 -15.62 -24.50
C LEU A 272 -21.29 -14.25 -24.02
N PRO A 273 -22.32 -14.20 -23.15
CA PRO A 273 -22.77 -12.96 -22.56
C PRO A 273 -21.67 -12.33 -21.68
N PRO A 274 -21.66 -11.00 -21.54
CA PRO A 274 -20.70 -10.31 -20.68
C PRO A 274 -20.87 -10.73 -19.21
N GLU A 275 -19.76 -10.86 -18.49
CA GLU A 275 -19.79 -11.12 -17.04
C GLU A 275 -20.46 -9.94 -16.29
N ARG A 276 -21.37 -10.25 -15.36
CA ARG A 276 -22.13 -9.27 -14.57
C ARG A 276 -21.81 -9.40 -13.07
N GLY A 277 -21.92 -8.31 -12.33
CA GLY A 277 -21.70 -8.27 -10.88
C GLY A 277 -21.01 -6.97 -10.44
N LEU A 278 -20.85 -6.77 -9.12
CA LEU A 278 -20.22 -5.57 -8.56
C LEU A 278 -18.75 -5.44 -8.95
N GLU A 279 -17.97 -6.51 -8.81
CA GLU A 279 -16.54 -6.52 -9.16
C GLU A 279 -16.31 -6.21 -10.67
N PRO A 280 -16.98 -6.91 -11.61
CA PRO A 280 -17.01 -6.52 -13.03
C PRO A 280 -17.40 -5.06 -13.28
N ALA A 281 -18.41 -4.53 -12.59
CA ALA A 281 -18.85 -3.15 -12.76
C ALA A 281 -17.80 -2.13 -12.30
N VAL A 282 -17.11 -2.40 -11.18
CA VAL A 282 -16.01 -1.55 -10.69
C VAL A 282 -14.83 -1.56 -11.66
N LEU A 283 -14.45 -2.73 -12.19
CA LEU A 283 -13.36 -2.84 -13.16
C LEU A 283 -13.69 -2.15 -14.49
N ASP A 284 -14.93 -2.27 -14.96
CA ASP A 284 -15.40 -1.57 -16.16
C ASP A 284 -15.43 -0.04 -15.95
N PHE A 285 -15.92 0.41 -14.79
CA PHE A 285 -15.89 1.82 -14.42
C PHE A 285 -14.46 2.38 -14.38
N ALA A 286 -13.54 1.67 -13.73
CA ALA A 286 -12.13 2.09 -13.66
C ALA A 286 -11.47 2.14 -15.05
N TRP A 287 -11.80 1.20 -15.93
CA TRP A 287 -11.33 1.22 -17.31
C TRP A 287 -11.85 2.44 -18.08
N LYS A 288 -13.14 2.74 -17.95
CA LYS A 288 -13.77 3.92 -18.59
C LYS A 288 -13.24 5.23 -18.03
N LEU A 289 -13.05 5.31 -16.72
CA LEU A 289 -12.50 6.49 -16.04
C LEU A 289 -11.09 6.83 -16.54
N THR A 290 -10.30 5.81 -16.91
CA THR A 290 -8.98 6.00 -17.52
C THR A 290 -9.02 6.18 -19.03
N MET A 291 -10.19 6.46 -19.61
CA MET A 291 -10.41 6.61 -21.06
C MET A 291 -9.83 5.42 -21.83
N GLU A 292 -10.22 4.21 -21.42
CA GLU A 292 -9.73 2.96 -22.00
C GLU A 292 -8.24 2.69 -21.77
N GLY A 293 -7.76 3.05 -20.57
CA GLY A 293 -6.37 2.78 -20.16
C GLY A 293 -5.36 3.78 -20.71
N MET A 294 -5.77 4.99 -21.09
CA MET A 294 -4.84 6.08 -21.39
C MET A 294 -3.98 6.40 -20.17
N ALA A 295 -2.66 6.22 -20.30
CA ALA A 295 -1.69 6.41 -19.22
C ALA A 295 -1.74 7.83 -18.63
N LEU A 296 -1.97 8.85 -19.47
CA LEU A 296 -2.11 10.23 -19.04
C LEU A 296 -3.30 10.41 -18.09
N GLN A 297 -4.49 9.94 -18.47
CA GLN A 297 -5.70 10.04 -17.65
C GLN A 297 -5.54 9.26 -16.34
N ALA A 298 -4.98 8.04 -16.41
CA ALA A 298 -4.68 7.25 -15.21
C ALA A 298 -3.73 7.99 -14.25
N THR A 299 -2.71 8.65 -14.79
CA THR A 299 -1.75 9.44 -14.01
C THR A 299 -2.42 10.67 -13.39
N LEU A 300 -3.30 11.36 -14.12
CA LEU A 300 -4.08 12.49 -13.60
C LEU A 300 -5.02 12.05 -12.47
N CYS A 301 -5.73 10.93 -12.62
CA CYS A 301 -6.56 10.37 -11.55
C CYS A 301 -5.73 10.01 -10.31
N ALA A 302 -4.58 9.36 -10.49
CA ALA A 302 -3.67 9.04 -9.40
C ALA A 302 -3.15 10.30 -8.70
N TRP A 303 -2.76 11.31 -9.48
CA TRP A 303 -2.32 12.60 -8.98
C TRP A 303 -3.41 13.28 -8.14
N MET A 304 -4.64 13.39 -8.65
CA MET A 304 -5.76 13.99 -7.92
C MET A 304 -6.02 13.29 -6.58
N LEU A 305 -5.96 11.95 -6.55
CA LEU A 305 -6.13 11.18 -5.31
C LEU A 305 -4.98 11.42 -4.32
N LEU A 306 -3.74 11.49 -4.80
CA LEU A 306 -2.58 11.80 -3.97
C LEU A 306 -2.65 13.22 -3.41
N SER A 307 -3.02 14.21 -4.22
CA SER A 307 -3.19 15.59 -3.76
C SER A 307 -4.32 15.73 -2.74
N ALA A 308 -5.46 15.08 -2.97
CA ALA A 308 -6.57 15.05 -2.00
C ALA A 308 -6.14 14.39 -0.68
N CYS A 309 -5.36 13.31 -0.75
CA CYS A 309 -4.79 12.66 0.41
C CYS A 309 -3.83 13.57 1.18
N TRP A 310 -2.94 14.27 0.48
CA TRP A 310 -2.04 15.25 1.09
C TRP A 310 -2.80 16.37 1.80
N ASP A 311 -3.83 16.92 1.17
CA ASP A 311 -4.62 18.01 1.74
C ASP A 311 -5.32 17.57 3.03
N GLN A 312 -5.93 16.38 3.03
CA GLN A 312 -6.57 15.80 4.22
C GLN A 312 -5.58 15.54 5.35
N VAL A 313 -4.42 14.94 5.07
CA VAL A 313 -3.38 14.69 6.08
C VAL A 313 -2.86 16.00 6.66
N SER A 314 -2.56 16.97 5.80
CA SER A 314 -2.07 18.29 6.19
C SER A 314 -3.09 19.04 7.05
N PHE A 315 -4.37 18.97 6.69
CA PHE A 315 -5.47 19.56 7.45
C PHE A 315 -5.60 18.94 8.85
N LEU A 316 -5.57 17.60 8.95
CA LEU A 316 -5.65 16.88 10.23
C LEU A 316 -4.46 17.21 11.15
N CYS A 317 -3.25 17.32 10.59
CA CYS A 317 -2.06 17.68 11.37
C CYS A 317 -2.09 19.14 11.85
N ARG A 318 -2.72 20.07 11.12
CA ARG A 318 -2.79 21.48 11.53
C ARG A 318 -3.94 21.76 12.51
N SER A 319 -5.03 21.01 12.44
CA SER A 319 -6.20 21.20 13.32
C SER A 319 -5.96 20.74 14.76
N SER A 320 -5.09 19.75 14.98
CA SER A 320 -4.69 19.29 16.32
C SER A 320 -4.00 20.38 17.15
N VAL A 321 -3.28 21.30 16.51
CA VAL A 321 -2.58 22.42 17.16
C VAL A 321 -3.57 23.43 17.74
N GLY A 322 -4.67 23.70 17.04
CA GLY A 322 -5.69 24.66 17.48
C GLY A 322 -6.50 24.17 18.68
N ALA A 323 -6.81 22.87 18.73
CA ALA A 323 -7.60 22.28 19.82
C ALA A 323 -6.83 22.25 21.16
N GLY A 324 -5.52 22.02 21.12
CA GLY A 324 -4.68 22.01 22.33
C GLY A 324 -4.50 23.39 22.97
N GLY A 325 -4.52 24.46 22.16
CA GLY A 325 -4.41 25.84 22.66
C GLY A 325 -5.69 26.37 23.30
N ALA A 326 -6.86 25.95 22.81
CA ALA A 326 -8.16 26.40 23.34
C ALA A 326 -8.54 25.74 24.68
N ALA A 327 -7.99 24.56 24.98
CA ALA A 327 -8.22 23.87 26.26
C ALA A 327 -7.28 24.33 27.39
N ALA A 328 -6.27 25.14 27.06
CA ALA A 328 -5.26 25.64 28.00
C ALA A 328 -5.47 27.11 28.43
N LEU A 329 -6.58 27.73 27.97
CA LEU A 329 -7.04 29.07 28.36
C LEU A 329 -8.32 28.95 29.19
#